data_AF-A0A2L0BL89-F1
#
_entry.id   AF-A0A2L0BL89-F1
#
_cell.length_a   1.000
_cell.length_b   1.000
_cell.length_c   1.000
_cell.angle_alpha   90.00
_cell.angle_beta   90.00
_cell.angle_gamma   90.00
#
_symmetry.space_group_name_H-M   'P 1'
#
loop_
_entity.id
_entity.type
_entity.pdbx_description
1 polymer ?
#
loop_
_entity_poly.entity_id
_entity_poly.type
_entity_poly.pdbx_seq_one_letter_code
_entity_poly.pdbx_strand_id
1 'polypeptide(L)'
;EVYNEIEHNRPKVETVLAQGQDYLRRGSNTASNLQHNLKTLKQRWDSVTSRANDKKIKLEIALREATEFHEALQSFIDWLTNGEKHLTSLKPVSRVLDTIQLQIEEHKTFQKDVSAHREVMLNLDKKGTHLKYFSQKQDVILIKNLLIS
;
A
#
# COMPACT_ATOMS: atom_id res chain seq x y z
N GLU A 1 5.75 -8.50 -12.88
CA GLU A 1 6.20 -9.45 -13.92
C GLU A 1 5.22 -10.61 -14.12
N VAL A 2 5.00 -11.48 -13.11
CA VAL A 2 4.11 -12.66 -13.25
C VAL A 2 2.67 -12.34 -13.68
N TYR A 3 2.04 -11.28 -13.15
CA TYR A 3 0.69 -10.89 -13.59
C TYR A 3 0.66 -10.49 -15.07
N ASN A 4 1.66 -9.74 -15.54
CA ASN A 4 1.74 -9.31 -16.94
C ASN A 4 2.00 -10.50 -17.88
N GLU A 5 2.78 -11.48 -17.43
CA GLU A 5 3.00 -12.73 -18.18
C GLU A 5 1.72 -13.57 -18.28
N ILE A 6 0.92 -13.64 -17.22
CA ILE A 6 -0.40 -14.28 -17.25
C ILE A 6 -1.30 -13.54 -18.25
N GLU A 7 -1.43 -12.22 -18.16
CA GLU A 7 -2.25 -11.45 -19.11
C GLU A 7 -1.78 -11.60 -20.56
N HIS A 8 -0.46 -11.65 -20.80
CA HIS A 8 0.09 -11.89 -22.14
C HIS A 8 -0.27 -13.27 -22.71
N ASN A 9 -0.39 -14.29 -21.86
CA ASN A 9 -0.71 -15.66 -22.29
C ASN A 9 -2.22 -15.94 -22.40
N ARG A 10 -3.07 -15.05 -21.87
CA ARG A 10 -4.54 -15.12 -21.95
C ARG A 10 -5.07 -15.47 -23.35
N PRO A 11 -4.73 -14.74 -24.43
CA PRO A 11 -5.27 -15.03 -25.76
C PRO A 11 -4.88 -16.42 -26.28
N LYS A 12 -3.68 -16.93 -25.92
CA LYS A 12 -3.23 -18.26 -26.33
C LYS A 12 -4.07 -19.34 -25.65
N VAL A 13 -4.33 -19.20 -24.35
CA VAL A 13 -5.13 -20.16 -23.58
C VAL A 13 -6.58 -20.16 -24.03
N GLU A 14 -7.17 -18.97 -24.26
CA GLU A 14 -8.53 -18.82 -24.79
C GLU A 14 -8.65 -19.45 -26.19
N THR A 15 -7.65 -19.26 -27.05
CA THR A 15 -7.61 -19.88 -28.38
C THR A 15 -7.57 -21.41 -28.30
N VAL A 16 -6.70 -21.98 -27.47
CA VAL A 16 -6.59 -23.44 -27.30
C VAL A 16 -7.89 -24.03 -26.75
N LEU A 17 -8.52 -23.37 -25.78
CA LEU A 17 -9.81 -23.79 -25.25
C LEU A 17 -10.92 -23.75 -26.30
N ALA A 18 -10.98 -22.68 -27.11
CA ALA A 18 -11.96 -22.52 -28.17
C ALA A 18 -11.78 -23.58 -29.28
N GLN A 19 -10.56 -23.78 -29.76
CA GLN A 19 -10.24 -24.80 -30.77
C GLN A 19 -10.56 -26.21 -30.27
N GLY A 20 -10.20 -26.52 -29.03
CA GLY A 20 -10.50 -27.81 -28.42
C GLY A 20 -12.00 -28.08 -28.27
N GLN A 21 -12.79 -27.06 -27.91
CA GLN A 21 -14.24 -27.19 -27.84
C GLN A 21 -14.88 -27.38 -29.23
N ASP A 22 -14.43 -26.65 -30.25
CA ASP A 22 -14.94 -26.82 -31.60
C ASP A 22 -14.60 -28.21 -32.17
N TYR A 23 -13.42 -28.75 -31.86
CA TYR A 23 -13.06 -30.12 -32.21
C TYR A 23 -13.99 -31.16 -31.56
N LEU A 24 -14.27 -31.01 -30.25
CA LEU A 24 -15.23 -31.87 -29.54
C LEU A 24 -16.64 -31.77 -30.11
N ARG A 25 -17.06 -30.60 -30.59
CA ARG A 25 -18.37 -30.40 -31.23
C ARG A 25 -18.49 -31.09 -32.59
N ARG A 26 -17.38 -31.15 -33.35
CA ARG A 26 -17.33 -31.73 -34.70
C ARG A 26 -17.05 -33.24 -34.70
N GLY A 27 -16.44 -33.78 -33.64
CA GLY A 27 -16.13 -35.21 -33.51
C GLY A 27 -17.29 -36.03 -32.92
N SER A 28 -17.29 -37.34 -33.20
CA SER A 28 -18.12 -38.29 -32.44
C SER A 28 -17.63 -38.33 -30.98
N ASN A 29 -18.54 -38.45 -30.01
CA ASN A 29 -18.41 -38.31 -28.54
C ASN A 29 -17.31 -39.14 -27.80
N THR A 30 -16.26 -39.63 -28.46
CA THR A 30 -15.29 -40.59 -27.92
C THR A 30 -13.99 -39.98 -27.37
N ALA A 31 -13.79 -38.66 -27.44
CA ALA A 31 -12.56 -38.01 -26.97
C ALA A 31 -12.61 -37.61 -25.48
N SER A 32 -12.95 -38.55 -24.59
CA SER A 32 -13.05 -38.33 -23.14
C SER A 32 -11.79 -37.71 -22.53
N ASN A 33 -10.62 -38.12 -23.02
CA ASN A 33 -9.32 -37.56 -22.62
C ASN A 33 -9.15 -36.09 -23.01
N LEU A 34 -9.61 -35.69 -24.20
CA LEU A 34 -9.54 -34.29 -24.64
C LEU A 34 -10.48 -33.42 -23.80
N GLN A 35 -11.70 -33.88 -23.53
CA GLN A 35 -12.64 -33.18 -22.66
C GLN A 35 -12.08 -33.00 -21.25
N HIS A 36 -11.44 -34.04 -20.69
CA HIS A 36 -10.76 -33.94 -19.41
C HIS A 36 -9.61 -32.92 -19.44
N ASN A 37 -8.76 -32.96 -20.46
CA ASN A 37 -7.63 -32.04 -20.59
C ASN A 37 -8.07 -30.57 -20.71
N LEU A 38 -9.11 -30.27 -21.50
CA LEU A 38 -9.65 -28.91 -21.63
C LEU A 38 -10.27 -28.43 -20.32
N LYS A 39 -10.98 -29.30 -19.59
CA LYS A 39 -11.51 -28.99 -18.27
C LYS A 39 -10.38 -28.67 -17.28
N THR A 40 -9.36 -29.50 -17.24
CA THR A 40 -8.18 -29.30 -16.36
C THR A 40 -7.43 -28.03 -16.73
N LEU A 41 -7.23 -27.74 -18.02
CA LEU A 41 -6.59 -26.51 -18.49
C LEU A 41 -7.38 -25.28 -18.03
N LYS A 42 -8.70 -25.27 -18.26
CA LYS A 42 -9.58 -24.17 -17.82
C LYS A 42 -9.52 -23.97 -16.31
N GLN A 43 -9.63 -25.05 -15.52
CA GLN A 43 -9.55 -24.97 -14.06
C GLN A 43 -8.22 -24.40 -13.57
N ARG A 44 -7.09 -24.84 -14.13
CA ARG A 44 -5.75 -24.34 -13.76
C ARG A 44 -5.58 -22.88 -14.17
N TRP A 45 -6.07 -22.51 -15.35
CA TRP A 45 -6.05 -21.14 -15.86
C TRP A 45 -6.85 -20.19 -14.97
N ASP A 46 -8.09 -20.56 -14.64
CA ASP A 46 -8.96 -19.77 -13.78
C ASP A 46 -8.33 -19.62 -12.37
N SER A 47 -7.75 -20.70 -11.84
CA SER A 47 -7.05 -20.68 -10.54
C SER A 47 -5.83 -19.77 -10.51
N VAL A 48 -4.93 -19.86 -11.50
CA VAL A 48 -3.72 -19.01 -11.52
C VAL A 48 -4.06 -17.54 -11.75
N THR A 49 -5.04 -17.27 -12.61
CA THR A 49 -5.51 -15.90 -12.90
C THR A 49 -6.16 -15.27 -11.67
N SER A 50 -7.04 -16.00 -10.97
CA SER A 50 -7.65 -15.54 -9.72
C SER A 50 -6.59 -15.23 -8.66
N ARG A 51 -5.65 -16.14 -8.41
CA ARG A 51 -4.57 -15.93 -7.43
C ARG A 51 -3.68 -14.74 -7.79
N ALA A 52 -3.36 -14.56 -9.07
CA ALA A 52 -2.56 -13.43 -9.54
C ALA A 52 -3.30 -12.10 -9.36
N ASN A 53 -4.60 -12.07 -9.66
CA ASN A 53 -5.43 -10.88 -9.47
C ASN A 53 -5.56 -10.51 -7.99
N ASP A 54 -5.83 -11.50 -7.14
CA ASP A 54 -5.91 -11.29 -5.68
C ASP A 54 -4.59 -10.74 -5.12
N LYS A 55 -3.45 -11.26 -5.60
CA LYS A 55 -2.13 -10.78 -5.19
C LYS A 55 -1.88 -9.36 -5.68
N LYS A 56 -2.23 -9.05 -6.93
CA LYS A 56 -2.11 -7.70 -7.50
C LYS A 56 -2.90 -6.69 -6.67
N ILE A 57 -4.18 -6.94 -6.42
CA ILE A 57 -5.04 -6.06 -5.64
C ILE A 57 -4.47 -5.82 -4.23
N LYS A 58 -4.01 -6.88 -3.55
CA LYS A 58 -3.39 -6.75 -2.22
C LYS A 58 -2.13 -5.88 -2.25
N LEU A 59 -1.29 -6.03 -3.27
CA LEU A 59 -0.07 -5.23 -3.42
C LEU A 59 -0.39 -3.77 -3.75
N GLU A 60 -1.38 -3.50 -4.60
CA GLU A 60 -1.82 -2.14 -4.93
C GLU A 60 -2.39 -1.42 -3.70
N ILE A 61 -3.21 -2.11 -2.89
CA ILE A 61 -3.72 -1.57 -1.63
C ILE A 61 -2.56 -1.28 -0.66
N ALA A 62 -1.66 -2.25 -0.46
CA ALA A 62 -0.54 -2.10 0.47
C ALA A 62 0.42 -0.99 0.04
N LEU A 63 0.68 -0.84 -1.26
CA LEU A 63 1.48 0.25 -1.81
C LEU A 63 0.83 1.60 -1.51
N ARG A 64 -0.46 1.75 -1.82
CA ARG A 64 -1.20 3.00 -1.54
C ARG A 64 -1.15 3.35 -0.05
N GLU A 65 -1.44 2.40 0.83
CA GLU A 65 -1.41 2.63 2.27
C GLU A 65 0.00 3.00 2.77
N ALA A 66 1.04 2.37 2.22
CA ALA A 66 2.43 2.68 2.55
C ALA A 66 2.84 4.08 2.08
N THR A 67 2.45 4.48 0.88
CA THR A 67 2.69 5.83 0.35
C THR A 67 2.00 6.88 1.20
N GLU A 68 0.69 6.73 1.47
CA GLU A 68 -0.05 7.66 2.32
C GLU A 68 0.56 7.77 3.72
N PHE A 69 1.00 6.65 4.31
CA PHE A 69 1.68 6.65 5.59
C PHE A 69 3.02 7.39 5.51
N HIS A 70 3.81 7.14 4.48
CA HIS A 70 5.11 7.78 4.29
C HIS A 70 5.00 9.30 4.15
N GLU A 71 4.07 9.78 3.32
CA GLU A 71 3.82 11.21 3.13
C GLU A 71 3.36 11.90 4.43
N ALA A 72 2.43 11.27 5.15
CA ALA A 72 1.94 11.79 6.42
C ALA A 72 3.05 11.79 7.50
N LEU A 73 3.89 10.75 7.52
CA LEU A 73 5.03 10.66 8.43
C LEU A 73 6.06 11.75 8.13
N GLN A 74 6.41 11.96 6.85
CA GLN A 74 7.36 13.00 6.47
C GLN A 74 6.86 14.39 6.86
N SER A 75 5.59 14.69 6.58
CA SER A 75 4.95 15.94 6.98
C SER A 75 5.00 16.15 8.51
N PHE A 76 4.79 15.08 9.28
CA PHE A 76 4.86 15.14 10.74
C PHE A 76 6.29 15.32 11.27
N ILE A 77 7.28 14.68 10.64
CA ILE A 77 8.71 14.89 10.93
C ILE A 77 9.13 16.33 10.65
N ASP A 78 8.68 16.90 9.53
CA ASP A 78 8.97 18.28 9.17
C ASP A 78 8.36 19.25 10.18
N TRP A 79 7.11 18.99 10.61
CA TRP A 79 6.47 19.76 11.69
C TRP A 79 7.25 19.66 13.01
N LEU A 80 7.63 18.45 13.45
CA LEU A 80 8.44 18.25 14.65
C LEU A 80 9.77 19.01 14.58
N THR A 81 10.47 18.89 13.45
CA THR A 81 11.76 19.55 13.20
C THR A 81 11.62 21.08 13.28
N ASN A 82 10.55 21.64 12.72
CA ASN A 82 10.27 23.07 12.79
C ASN A 82 9.89 23.50 14.22
N GLY A 83 9.12 22.68 14.95
CA GLY A 83 8.81 22.91 16.36
C GLY A 83 10.05 22.93 17.25
N GLU A 84 10.98 21.98 17.06
CA GLU A 84 12.26 21.95 17.77
C GLU A 84 13.13 23.18 17.46
N LYS A 85 13.21 23.59 16.18
CA LYS A 85 13.90 24.82 15.78
C LYS A 85 13.28 26.06 16.42
N HIS A 86 11.95 26.15 16.42
CA HIS A 86 11.23 27.26 17.05
C HIS A 86 11.58 27.35 18.55
N LEU A 87 11.46 26.25 19.28
CA LEU A 87 11.80 26.19 20.71
C LEU A 87 13.27 26.57 20.98
N THR A 88 14.19 26.10 20.13
CA THR A 88 15.62 26.41 20.25
C THR A 88 15.93 27.88 19.96
N SER A 89 15.11 28.55 19.15
CA SER A 89 15.25 29.97 18.79
C SER A 89 14.63 30.93 19.81
N LEU A 90 13.91 30.43 20.82
CA LEU A 90 13.25 31.27 21.80
C LEU A 90 14.27 32.06 22.62
N LYS A 91 13.95 33.34 22.85
CA LYS A 91 14.77 34.22 23.69
C LYS A 91 14.67 33.78 25.16
N PRO A 92 15.70 34.05 25.98
CA PRO A 92 15.62 33.88 27.42
C PRO A 92 14.40 34.60 28.02
N VAL A 93 13.90 34.07 29.13
CA VAL A 93 12.77 34.66 29.85
C VAL A 93 13.10 36.11 30.23
N SER A 94 12.23 37.03 29.86
CA SER A 94 12.41 38.45 30.19
C SER A 94 12.14 38.72 31.67
N ARG A 95 12.60 39.86 32.17
CA ARG A 95 12.21 40.41 33.50
C ARG A 95 11.26 41.59 33.37
N VAL A 96 10.92 41.97 32.14
CA VAL A 96 9.98 43.04 31.80
C VAL A 96 8.60 42.42 31.65
N LEU A 97 7.63 42.92 32.42
CA LEU A 97 6.27 42.36 32.50
C LEU A 97 5.64 42.18 31.11
N ASP A 98 5.62 43.24 30.30
CA ASP A 98 5.01 43.21 28.97
C ASP A 98 5.64 42.15 28.07
N THR A 99 6.97 42.01 28.10
CA THR A 99 7.68 40.99 27.31
C THR A 99 7.41 39.58 27.83
N ILE A 100 7.37 39.38 29.15
CA ILE A 100 7.00 38.08 29.74
C ILE A 100 5.60 37.67 29.30
N GLN A 101 4.67 38.62 29.29
CA GLN A 101 3.28 38.35 28.93
C GLN A 101 3.15 37.94 27.46
N LEU A 102 3.93 38.55 26.56
CA LEU A 102 4.05 38.10 25.17
C LEU A 102 4.65 36.69 25.08
N GLN A 103 5.76 36.41 25.77
CA GLN A 103 6.39 35.08 25.79
C GLN A 103 5.43 33.99 26.29
N ILE A 104 4.59 34.29 27.28
CA ILE A 104 3.56 33.37 27.79
C ILE A 104 2.53 33.05 26.70
N GLU A 105 2.02 34.06 25.99
CA GLU A 105 1.03 33.85 24.93
C GLU A 105 1.60 33.10 23.73
N GLU A 106 2.86 33.36 23.35
CA GLU A 106 3.58 32.57 22.34
C GLU A 106 3.69 31.09 22.75
N HIS A 107 4.10 30.81 23.99
CA HIS A 107 4.17 29.45 24.52
C HIS A 107 2.81 28.75 24.59
N LYS A 108 1.74 29.46 24.99
CA LYS A 108 0.38 28.91 24.99
C LYS A 108 -0.07 28.55 23.58
N THR A 109 0.27 29.37 22.60
CA THR A 109 -0.04 29.11 21.18
C THR A 109 0.68 27.86 20.71
N PHE A 110 1.98 27.74 21.01
CA PHE A 110 2.75 26.54 20.69
C PHE A 110 2.20 25.28 21.39
N GLN A 111 1.81 25.37 22.66
CA GLN A 111 1.17 24.24 23.37
C GLN A 111 -0.13 23.78 22.71
N LYS A 112 -0.95 24.71 22.21
CA LYS A 112 -2.17 24.37 21.48
C LYS A 112 -1.84 23.66 20.17
N ASP A 113 -0.83 24.14 19.43
CA ASP A 113 -0.38 23.50 18.19
C ASP A 113 0.11 22.06 18.42
N VAL A 114 0.96 21.84 19.43
CA VAL A 114 1.42 20.51 19.84
C VAL A 114 0.24 19.61 20.24
N SER A 115 -0.75 20.16 20.94
CA SER A 115 -1.94 19.41 21.36
C SER A 115 -2.79 18.99 20.16
N ALA A 116 -2.93 19.85 19.15
CA ALA A 116 -3.66 19.54 17.93
C ALA A 116 -3.00 18.42 17.11
N HIS A 117 -1.66 18.36 17.12
CA HIS A 117 -0.90 17.32 16.42
C HIS A 117 -0.86 15.96 17.13
N ARG A 118 -1.37 15.86 18.37
CA ARG A 118 -1.47 14.59 19.09
C ARG A 118 -2.29 13.55 18.34
N GLU A 119 -3.40 13.95 17.73
CA GLU A 119 -4.25 13.02 16.98
C GLU A 119 -3.55 12.48 15.73
N VAL A 120 -2.79 13.34 15.04
CA VAL A 120 -1.96 12.95 13.89
C VAL A 120 -0.93 11.89 14.29
N MET A 121 -0.23 12.11 15.40
CA MET A 121 0.72 11.14 15.96
C MET A 121 0.07 9.78 16.25
N LEU A 122 -1.11 9.78 16.88
CA LEU A 122 -1.84 8.54 17.19
C LEU A 122 -2.32 7.82 15.93
N ASN A 123 -2.74 8.56 14.90
CA ASN A 123 -3.12 7.98 13.62
C ASN A 123 -1.91 7.37 12.89
N LEU A 124 -0.77 8.07 12.88
CA LEU A 124 0.48 7.56 12.33
C LEU A 124 0.92 6.27 13.04
N ASP A 125 0.86 6.21 14.37
CA ASP A 125 1.20 5.00 15.13
C ASP A 125 0.29 3.81 14.77
N LYS A 126 -1.02 4.05 14.66
CA LYS A 126 -1.99 3.03 14.22
C LYS A 126 -1.72 2.57 12.79
N LYS A 127 -1.52 3.49 11.83
CA LYS A 127 -1.23 3.16 10.43
C LYS A 127 0.10 2.42 10.30
N GLY A 128 1.15 2.87 10.99
CA GLY A 128 2.44 2.20 11.01
C GLY A 128 2.36 0.78 11.58
N THR A 129 1.58 0.59 12.65
CA THR A 129 1.32 -0.73 13.24
C THR A 129 0.54 -1.62 12.27
N HIS A 130 -0.51 -1.11 11.63
CA HIS A 130 -1.28 -1.84 10.63
C HIS A 130 -0.37 -2.31 9.48
N LEU A 131 0.40 -1.40 8.87
CA LEU A 131 1.32 -1.72 7.78
C LEU A 131 2.35 -2.79 8.19
N LYS A 132 2.89 -2.71 9.41
CA LYS A 132 3.84 -3.69 9.94
C LYS A 132 3.27 -5.11 10.03
N TYR A 133 1.98 -5.26 10.37
CA TYR A 133 1.34 -6.57 10.52
C TYR A 133 0.59 -7.05 9.27
N PHE A 134 0.11 -6.13 8.43
CA PHE A 134 -0.58 -6.42 7.17
C PHE A 134 0.40 -6.95 6.11
N SER A 135 1.66 -6.50 6.15
CA SER A 135 2.70 -7.00 5.28
C SER A 135 3.26 -8.34 5.79
N GLN A 136 3.04 -9.43 5.04
CA GLN A 136 3.82 -10.66 5.26
C GLN A 136 5.30 -10.35 4.98
N LYS A 137 6.27 -11.03 5.64
CA LYS A 137 7.72 -10.74 5.51
C LYS A 137 8.22 -10.56 4.06
N GLN A 138 7.60 -11.25 3.10
CA GLN A 138 7.94 -11.17 1.68
C GLN A 138 7.39 -9.89 0.99
N ASP A 139 6.25 -9.37 1.45
CA ASP A 139 5.60 -8.17 0.91
C ASP A 139 6.27 -6.89 1.40
N VAL A 140 6.87 -6.90 2.60
CA VAL A 140 7.68 -5.78 3.13
C VAL A 140 8.84 -5.44 2.19
N ILE A 141 9.54 -6.46 1.68
CA ILE A 141 10.70 -6.29 0.80
C ILE A 141 10.26 -5.72 -0.55
N LEU A 142 9.14 -6.20 -1.09
CA LEU A 142 8.58 -5.69 -2.34
C LEU A 142 8.14 -4.23 -2.21
N ILE A 143 7.44 -3.87 -1.13
CA ILE A 143 6.97 -2.51 -0.88
C ILE A 143 8.18 -1.56 -0.69
N LYS A 144 9.22 -1.98 0.05
CA LYS A 144 10.46 -1.20 0.17
C LYS A 144 11.12 -0.93 -1.18
N ASN A 145 11.25 -1.95 -2.03
CA ASN A 145 11.88 -1.78 -3.34
C ASN A 145 11.07 -0.85 -4.25
N LEU A 146 9.73 -0.89 -4.18
CA LEU A 146 8.83 0.00 -4.92
C LEU A 146 8.85 1.45 -4.44
N LEU A 147 9.18 1.72 -3.17
CA LEU A 147 9.32 3.08 -2.63
C LEU A 147 10.68 3.72 -2.94
N ILE A 148 11.69 2.92 -3.31
CA ILE A 148 13.07 3.36 -3.57
C ILE A 148 13.34 3.48 -5.09
N SER A 149 12.46 2.94 -5.94
CA SER A 149 12.54 3.00 -7.40
C SER A 149 11.78 4.20 -7.95
#